data_AF-A0A7C3X4V5-F1
#
_entry.id   AF-A0A7C3X4V5-F1
#
_cell.length_a   1.000
_cell.length_b   1.000
_cell.length_c   1.000
_cell.angle_alpha   90.00
_cell.angle_beta   90.00
_cell.angle_gamma   90.00
#
_symmetry.space_group_name_H-M   'P 1'
#
loop_
_entity.id
_entity.type
_entity.pdbx_description
1 polymer ?
#
loop_
_entity_poly.entity_id
_entity_poly.type
_entity_poly.pdbx_seq_one_letter_code
_entity_poly.pdbx_strand_id
1 'polypeptide(L)'
;DQVERAITANADDLGPAGWDSGFGKGRLNALRALKSVPPLPFVRSVNPAEGTVGTTVVIAGKGFGTSRGSSVVYFGNTAAVNYLGWTNTEIRCQVPDVTSGVVNLYVVTGVGRSNAVPFKINP
;
A
#
# COMPACT_ATOMS: atom_id res chain seq x y z
N ASP A 1 -8.04 -4.35 11.25
CA ASP A 1 -7.15 -3.22 11.65
C ASP A 1 -5.69 -3.70 11.64
N GLN A 2 -4.71 -2.85 11.29
CA GLN A 2 -3.28 -3.21 11.42
C GLN A 2 -2.90 -3.48 12.88
N VAL A 3 -3.50 -2.74 13.81
CA VAL A 3 -3.29 -2.88 15.26
C VAL A 3 -3.76 -4.26 15.72
N GLU A 4 -4.95 -4.69 15.31
CA GLU A 4 -5.50 -6.00 15.65
C GLU A 4 -4.68 -7.18 15.10
N ARG A 5 -4.19 -7.06 13.85
CA ARG A 5 -3.27 -8.04 13.26
C ARG A 5 -1.96 -8.12 14.03
N ALA A 6 -1.37 -6.97 14.37
CA ALA A 6 -0.13 -6.89 15.13
C ALA A 6 -0.29 -7.43 16.55
N ILE A 7 -1.43 -7.19 17.20
CA ILE A 7 -1.73 -7.77 18.51
C ILE A 7 -1.85 -9.29 18.41
N THR A 8 -2.62 -9.79 17.44
CA THR A 8 -2.89 -11.23 17.31
C THR A 8 -1.66 -12.05 16.91
N ALA A 9 -0.80 -11.54 16.02
CA ALA A 9 0.36 -12.28 15.51
C ALA A 9 1.54 -12.35 16.51
N ASN A 10 1.50 -11.54 17.57
CA ASN A 10 2.61 -11.38 18.52
C ASN A 10 2.19 -11.63 19.97
N ALA A 11 0.98 -12.15 20.15
CA ALA A 11 0.58 -12.73 21.40
C ALA A 11 1.18 -14.13 21.48
N ASP A 12 1.95 -14.38 22.55
CA ASP A 12 2.43 -15.71 22.87
C ASP A 12 1.34 -16.40 23.69
N ASP A 13 0.66 -17.35 23.06
CA ASP A 13 -0.32 -18.22 23.72
C ASP A 13 0.44 -19.24 24.57
N LEU A 14 0.30 -19.11 25.90
CA LEU A 14 0.92 -20.01 26.88
C LEU A 14 -0.06 -21.11 27.32
N GLY A 15 -1.28 -21.13 26.76
CA GLY A 15 -2.32 -22.13 26.99
C GLY A 15 -2.49 -23.10 25.82
N PRO A 16 -3.50 -23.99 25.89
CA PRO A 16 -3.94 -24.78 24.74
C PRO A 16 -4.35 -23.86 23.59
N ALA A 17 -3.97 -24.20 22.35
CA ALA A 17 -4.27 -23.39 21.16
C ALA A 17 -5.76 -23.00 21.09
N GLY A 18 -6.07 -21.71 21.30
CA GLY A 18 -7.45 -21.23 21.34
C GLY A 18 -7.65 -20.01 22.24
N TRP A 19 -8.90 -19.64 22.46
CA TRP A 19 -9.24 -18.59 23.45
C TRP A 19 -9.30 -19.25 24.83
N ASP A 20 -8.38 -18.88 25.73
CA ASP A 20 -8.52 -19.23 27.13
C ASP A 20 -9.39 -18.17 27.84
N SER A 21 -10.28 -18.63 28.73
CA SER A 21 -11.23 -17.74 29.40
C SER A 21 -10.61 -16.91 30.53
N GLY A 22 -9.34 -17.15 30.86
CA GLY A 22 -8.62 -16.54 31.99
C GLY A 22 -7.52 -15.55 31.61
N PHE A 23 -6.96 -15.63 30.39
CA PHE A 23 -5.79 -14.85 29.96
C PHE A 23 -5.97 -14.21 28.56
N GLY A 24 -7.00 -14.56 27.79
CA GLY A 24 -7.28 -14.01 26.46
C GLY A 24 -6.47 -14.69 25.36
N LYS A 25 -5.84 -13.93 24.45
CA LYS A 25 -4.94 -14.48 23.41
C LYS A 25 -3.49 -14.66 23.89
N GLY A 26 -3.21 -14.61 25.20
CA GLY A 26 -1.86 -14.70 25.77
C GLY A 26 -1.16 -13.36 26.02
N ARG A 27 0.14 -13.40 26.36
CA ARG A 27 0.94 -12.18 26.66
C ARG A 27 1.39 -11.52 25.36
N LEU A 28 1.05 -10.24 25.18
CA LEU A 28 1.52 -9.46 24.03
C LEU A 28 3.00 -9.13 24.17
N ASN A 29 3.81 -9.52 23.19
CA ASN A 29 5.15 -9.00 23.07
C ASN A 29 5.12 -7.68 22.28
N ALA A 30 5.20 -6.55 22.99
CA ALA A 30 5.10 -5.20 22.39
C ALA A 30 6.16 -4.94 21.30
N LEU A 31 7.38 -5.46 21.44
CA LEU A 31 8.44 -5.29 20.45
C LEU A 31 8.13 -6.06 19.15
N ARG A 32 7.62 -7.29 19.28
CA ARG A 32 7.23 -8.11 18.14
C ARG A 32 5.98 -7.52 17.46
N ALA A 33 5.02 -7.06 18.25
CA ALA A 33 3.83 -6.36 17.77
C ALA A 33 4.20 -5.13 16.91
N LEU A 34 5.07 -4.27 17.42
CA LEU A 34 5.48 -3.06 16.71
C LEU A 34 6.23 -3.36 15.40
N LYS A 35 7.10 -4.38 15.39
CA LYS A 35 7.84 -4.81 14.18
C LYS A 35 6.94 -5.46 13.13
N SER A 36 5.80 -6.02 13.55
CA SER A 36 4.87 -6.70 12.65
C SER A 36 3.94 -5.76 11.88
N VAL A 37 3.88 -4.47 12.26
CA VAL A 37 3.09 -3.47 11.54
C VAL A 37 3.90 -3.00 10.32
N PRO A 38 3.50 -3.38 9.09
CA PRO A 38 4.17 -2.86 7.91
C PRO A 38 3.97 -1.33 7.82
N PRO A 39 5.00 -0.57 7.44
CA PRO A 39 4.89 0.88 7.33
C PRO A 39 3.89 1.27 6.24
N LEU A 40 3.29 2.46 6.38
CA LEU A 40 2.47 3.04 5.32
C LEU A 40 3.26 3.13 4.01
N PRO A 41 2.58 2.94 2.85
CA PRO A 41 3.24 3.10 1.57
C PRO A 41 3.74 4.53 1.41
N PHE A 42 4.86 4.69 0.72
CA PHE A 42 5.44 6.01 0.45
C PHE A 42 5.93 6.06 -0.99
N VAL A 43 5.45 7.05 -1.74
CA VAL A 43 5.88 7.35 -3.10
C VAL A 43 7.04 8.34 -3.02
N ARG A 44 8.20 7.90 -3.48
CA ARG A 44 9.42 8.73 -3.54
C ARG A 44 9.46 9.54 -4.83
N SER A 45 9.16 8.92 -5.96
CA SER A 45 9.22 9.56 -7.27
C SER A 45 8.35 8.84 -8.29
N VAL A 46 7.96 9.59 -9.33
CA VAL A 46 7.17 9.10 -10.45
C VAL A 46 7.86 9.53 -11.74
N ASN A 47 8.06 8.60 -12.67
CA ASN A 47 8.71 8.86 -13.94
C ASN A 47 8.01 8.13 -15.09
N PRO A 48 7.59 8.84 -16.16
CA PRO A 48 7.55 10.30 -16.28
C PRO A 48 6.59 10.92 -15.25
N ALA A 49 6.75 12.21 -14.93
CA ALA A 49 5.83 12.95 -14.05
C ALA A 49 4.62 13.55 -14.80
N GLU A 50 4.55 13.31 -16.11
CA GLU A 50 3.46 13.69 -16.99
C GLU A 50 3.25 12.65 -18.10
N GLY A 51 2.07 12.61 -18.71
CA GLY A 51 1.77 11.68 -19.80
C GLY A 51 0.30 11.72 -20.23
N THR A 52 0.00 11.11 -21.36
CA THR A 52 -1.38 10.89 -21.84
C THR A 52 -1.92 9.55 -21.35
N VAL A 53 -3.23 9.31 -21.53
CA VAL A 53 -3.87 8.00 -21.27
C VAL A 53 -3.06 6.87 -21.93
N GLY A 54 -2.80 5.79 -21.18
CA GLY A 54 -2.00 4.65 -21.64
C GLY A 54 -0.49 4.79 -21.48
N THR A 55 0.02 5.98 -21.12
CA THR A 55 1.46 6.18 -20.84
C THR A 55 1.91 5.26 -19.70
N THR A 56 3.01 4.54 -19.91
CA THR A 56 3.62 3.72 -18.85
C THR A 56 4.35 4.62 -17.86
N VAL A 57 3.96 4.51 -16.60
CA VAL A 57 4.50 5.27 -15.48
C VAL A 57 5.18 4.32 -14.50
N VAL A 58 6.40 4.68 -14.10
CA VAL A 58 7.18 3.99 -13.07
C VAL A 58 7.10 4.79 -11.77
N ILE A 59 6.58 4.17 -10.72
CA ILE A 59 6.42 4.75 -9.40
C ILE A 59 7.42 4.06 -8.47
N ALA A 60 8.42 4.80 -8.02
CA ALA A 60 9.42 4.31 -7.08
C ALA A 60 9.06 4.74 -5.65
N GLY A 61 9.29 3.85 -4.68
CA GLY A 61 8.88 4.08 -3.30
C GLY A 61 9.20 2.93 -2.36
N LYS A 62 8.36 2.76 -1.34
CA LYS A 62 8.46 1.70 -0.33
C LYS A 62 7.09 1.37 0.24
N GLY A 63 6.92 0.15 0.76
CA GLY A 63 5.70 -0.27 1.44
C GLY A 63 4.53 -0.58 0.51
N PHE A 64 4.81 -0.80 -0.79
CA PHE A 64 3.79 -1.19 -1.77
C PHE A 64 3.38 -2.66 -1.65
N GLY A 65 4.14 -3.47 -0.90
CA GLY A 65 3.95 -4.91 -0.81
C GLY A 65 4.69 -5.67 -1.91
N THR A 66 5.03 -6.94 -1.65
CA THR A 66 5.80 -7.79 -2.57
C THR A 66 5.03 -8.14 -3.85
N SER A 67 3.70 -8.05 -3.82
CA SER A 67 2.81 -8.20 -4.97
C SER A 67 1.63 -7.22 -4.83
N ARG A 68 0.91 -6.97 -5.93
CA ARG A 68 -0.20 -6.02 -5.94
C ARG A 68 -1.30 -6.39 -4.94
N GLY A 69 -1.76 -7.63 -4.98
CA GLY A 69 -2.96 -8.04 -4.24
C GLY A 69 -4.14 -7.11 -4.54
N SER A 70 -4.74 -6.56 -3.49
CA SER A 70 -5.82 -5.56 -3.54
C SER A 70 -5.34 -4.10 -3.58
N SER A 71 -4.03 -3.86 -3.72
CA SER A 71 -3.48 -2.50 -3.77
C SER A 71 -3.75 -1.85 -5.13
N VAL A 72 -3.96 -0.53 -5.12
CA VAL A 72 -4.39 0.25 -6.28
C VAL A 72 -3.61 1.57 -6.34
N VAL A 73 -3.15 1.93 -7.54
CA VAL A 73 -2.64 3.28 -7.84
C VAL A 73 -3.80 4.14 -8.30
N TYR A 74 -3.88 5.37 -7.81
CA TYR A 74 -4.87 6.35 -8.21
C TYR A 74 -4.21 7.55 -8.90
N PHE A 75 -4.83 8.01 -9.98
CA PHE A 75 -4.55 9.28 -10.65
C PHE A 75 -5.72 10.22 -10.34
N GLY A 76 -5.58 11.05 -9.31
CA GLY A 76 -6.70 11.80 -8.74
C GLY A 76 -7.73 10.83 -8.14
N ASN A 77 -8.95 10.84 -8.67
CA ASN A 77 -10.02 9.95 -8.22
C ASN A 77 -10.16 8.68 -9.10
N THR A 78 -9.34 8.54 -10.14
CA THR A 78 -9.43 7.42 -11.09
C THR A 78 -8.41 6.34 -10.76
N ALA A 79 -8.87 5.11 -10.58
CA ALA A 79 -7.99 3.96 -10.35
C ALA A 79 -7.27 3.54 -11.63
N ALA A 80 -5.97 3.25 -11.54
CA ALA A 80 -5.23 2.61 -12.62
C ALA A 80 -5.71 1.17 -12.80
N VAL A 81 -5.95 0.79 -14.05
CA VAL A 81 -6.48 -0.53 -14.41
C VAL A 81 -5.41 -1.48 -14.93
N ASN A 82 -4.38 -0.97 -15.62
CA ASN A 82 -3.34 -1.78 -16.24
C ASN A 82 -2.00 -1.67 -15.46
N TYR A 83 -1.45 -2.83 -15.08
CA TYR A 83 -0.22 -2.96 -14.31
C TYR A 83 0.75 -3.89 -15.05
N LEU A 84 1.95 -3.37 -15.34
CA LEU A 84 3.03 -4.09 -16.01
C LEU A 84 4.02 -4.73 -15.02
N GLY A 85 4.02 -4.28 -13.77
CA GLY A 85 4.86 -4.85 -12.72
C GLY A 85 4.56 -4.25 -11.35
N TRP A 86 4.80 -5.04 -10.31
CA TRP A 86 4.60 -4.61 -8.92
C TRP A 86 5.63 -5.27 -8.02
N THR A 87 6.32 -4.47 -7.23
CA THR A 87 7.23 -4.91 -6.17
C THR A 87 7.05 -3.98 -4.97
N ASN A 88 7.72 -4.29 -3.86
CA ASN A 88 7.63 -3.47 -2.66
C ASN A 88 8.16 -2.04 -2.84
N THR A 89 9.02 -1.82 -3.84
CA THR A 89 9.73 -0.55 -4.07
C THR A 89 9.46 0.08 -5.42
N GLU A 90 8.79 -0.62 -6.33
CA GLU A 90 8.51 -0.15 -7.68
C GLU A 90 7.16 -0.67 -8.16
N ILE A 91 6.35 0.22 -8.74
CA ILE A 91 5.12 -0.11 -9.46
C ILE A 91 5.26 0.41 -10.89
N ARG A 92 4.91 -0.42 -11.87
CA ARG A 92 4.79 -0.03 -13.27
C ARG A 92 3.34 -0.19 -13.69
N CYS A 93 2.68 0.90 -14.00
CA CYS A 93 1.28 0.93 -14.42
C CYS A 93 1.06 1.91 -15.56
N GLN A 94 -0.10 1.86 -16.20
CA GLN A 94 -0.46 2.84 -17.23
C GLN A 94 -1.45 3.88 -16.69
N VAL A 95 -1.35 5.10 -17.21
CA VAL A 95 -2.33 6.17 -16.95
C VAL A 95 -3.72 5.69 -17.41
N PRO A 96 -4.74 5.67 -16.53
CA PRO A 96 -6.10 5.25 -16.89
C PRO A 96 -6.79 6.29 -17.78
N ASP A 97 -8.00 5.98 -18.24
CA ASP A 97 -8.86 6.98 -18.91
C ASP A 97 -9.36 8.01 -17.88
N VAL A 98 -8.72 9.17 -17.85
CA VAL A 98 -8.95 10.25 -16.88
C VAL A 98 -8.81 11.60 -17.57
N THR A 99 -9.58 12.59 -17.09
CA THR A 99 -9.55 13.96 -17.62
C THR A 99 -8.16 14.57 -17.52
N SER A 100 -7.76 15.30 -18.57
CA SER A 100 -6.50 16.04 -18.61
C SER A 100 -6.43 17.11 -17.52
N GLY A 101 -5.21 17.41 -17.07
CA GLY A 101 -4.95 18.33 -15.96
C GLY A 101 -3.95 17.78 -14.95
N VAL A 102 -3.66 18.58 -13.92
CA VAL A 102 -2.76 18.16 -12.83
C VAL A 102 -3.59 17.44 -11.77
N VAL A 103 -3.21 16.20 -11.46
CA VAL A 103 -3.87 15.36 -10.46
C VAL A 103 -2.88 14.89 -9.39
N ASN A 104 -3.42 14.50 -8.25
CA ASN A 104 -2.65 13.86 -7.19
C ASN A 104 -2.56 12.37 -7.44
N LEU A 105 -1.35 11.87 -7.71
CA LEU A 105 -1.05 10.45 -7.77
C LEU A 105 -0.74 9.91 -6.38
N TYR A 106 -1.39 8.82 -6.00
CA TYR A 106 -1.11 8.13 -4.73
C TYR A 106 -1.38 6.63 -4.84
N VAL A 107 -0.86 5.86 -3.89
CA VAL A 107 -1.04 4.41 -3.81
C VAL A 107 -1.86 4.08 -2.57
N VAL A 108 -2.85 3.21 -2.72
CA VAL A 108 -3.62 2.63 -1.62
C VAL A 108 -3.28 1.16 -1.53
N THR A 109 -2.86 0.71 -0.37
CA THR A 109 -2.64 -0.71 -0.06
C THR A 109 -3.63 -1.14 1.03
N GLY A 110 -3.67 -2.44 1.36
CA GLY A 110 -4.44 -2.93 2.50
C GLY A 110 -3.99 -2.38 3.87
N VAL A 111 -2.88 -1.63 3.90
CA VAL A 111 -2.30 -0.99 5.08
C VAL A 111 -2.72 0.47 5.18
N GLY A 112 -2.88 1.16 4.05
CA GLY A 112 -3.31 2.55 4.02
C GLY A 112 -2.93 3.27 2.73
N ARG A 113 -3.08 4.60 2.74
CA ARG A 113 -2.76 5.48 1.60
C ARG A 113 -1.35 6.07 1.76
N SER A 114 -0.65 6.23 0.65
CA SER A 114 0.63 6.93 0.60
C SER A 114 0.47 8.45 0.68
N ASN A 115 1.60 9.15 0.69
CA ASN A 115 1.65 10.55 0.25
C ASN A 115 1.15 10.68 -1.19
N ALA A 116 0.67 11.88 -1.51
CA ALA A 116 0.31 12.26 -2.87
C ALA A 116 1.47 13.00 -3.54
N VAL A 117 1.63 12.78 -4.84
CA VAL A 117 2.58 13.51 -5.69
C VAL A 117 1.85 14.08 -6.90
N PRO A 118 2.16 15.29 -7.37
CA PRO A 118 1.52 15.84 -8.55
C PRO A 118 1.93 15.06 -9.79
N PHE A 119 0.96 14.77 -10.65
CA PHE A 119 1.17 14.18 -11.97
C PHE A 119 0.32 14.93 -12.99
N LYS A 120 0.90 15.28 -14.14
CA LYS A 120 0.20 16.04 -15.18
C LYS A 120 -0.28 15.13 -16.30
N ILE A 121 -1.59 15.08 -16.49
CA ILE A 121 -2.22 14.36 -17.59
C ILE A 121 -2.32 15.32 -18.78
N ASN A 122 -1.65 14.98 -19.87
CA ASN A 122 -1.69 15.73 -21.10
C ASN A 122 -2.97 15.39 -21.89
N PRO A 123 -3.52 16.34 -22.68
CA PRO A 123 -4.64 16.10 -23.58
C PRO A 123 -4.39 14.97 -24.59
#